data_AF-A0AA51GP62-F1
#
_entry.id   AF-A0AA51GP62-F1
#
_cell.length_a   1.000
_cell.length_b   1.000
_cell.length_c   1.000
_cell.angle_alpha   90.00
_cell.angle_beta   90.00
_cell.angle_gamma   90.00
#
_symmetry.space_group_name_H-M   'P 1'
#
loop_
_entity.id
_entity.type
_entity.pdbx_description
1 polymer ?
#
loop_
_entity_poly.entity_id
_entity_poly.type
_entity_poly.pdbx_seq_one_letter_code
_entity_poly.pdbx_strand_id
1 'polypeptide(L)'
;MKNKSNRLINEKSPYLLQHAHNPVDWYSWGAEAFEKARTEDKPIFLSIGYSSCHWCHVMEKESFSDDEVANLLNDACISIKVDREERPDIDHACMAVSLIMNGSGGWPLNLFLTPDGKPFFAISYVPKRTSGQIPGLVDIVPRVKWLWLMQKQNVIQSADSILEALKKGISNQKGSCPGRSVAKEAFKGLCESFDPLWGGFADSPKFAMPHSLLFLLEYGKMFKEDKAFEMVERTLETMAMGGIRDHLGGGFARYSIDREWKVPHFEKMLYDQALLLLAYASAWEVTGREMYKNVAFDIASYVLRDLRSPQGAFYAAEDADSEGVEGRFYVWSEKEIREILPPESLPLFLNAYGIQKSGNYNHPVTGRRMGDNILALSAPIPQLAEKYEIDLQTLEKQLAASRHLLLDARNKRSRPHCDKKILTDWNGLMIAALAFAGRIFKEQRFIDGAQKATEYILSKAVHVEKGIYHSVVDGKGSVSGFLDDYAFLIWGLLELEEATGKPVYGERAVKLSERMDSLFYDENSGGYFMTSEKDELLFFRPLEAEDGAVVSGNSVAMMNLLRMHQRTGKKEHLQKARSIGAAFAQNVQQNPVLYTHFLTAVLDF
;
A
#
# COMPACT_ATOMS: atom_id res chain seq x y z
N MET A 1 11.37 37.42 -0.72
CA MET A 1 9.95 37.70 -0.41
C MET A 1 9.59 36.86 0.82
N LYS A 2 8.82 37.39 1.79
CA LYS A 2 8.41 36.59 2.96
C LYS A 2 7.63 35.37 2.44
N ASN A 3 8.06 34.15 2.79
CA ASN A 3 7.36 32.90 2.46
C ASN A 3 5.94 32.99 3.04
N LYS A 4 4.96 33.40 2.22
CA LYS A 4 3.56 33.45 2.63
C LYS A 4 3.08 32.00 2.66
N SER A 5 2.65 31.53 3.83
CA SER A 5 2.05 30.21 3.96
C SER A 5 0.56 30.25 3.60
N ASN A 6 0.05 29.17 3.03
CA ASN A 6 -1.38 28.91 2.91
C ASN A 6 -1.91 28.23 4.19
N ARG A 7 -3.14 27.69 4.15
CA ARG A 7 -3.84 27.15 5.32
C ARG A 7 -3.25 25.83 5.83
N LEU A 8 -2.55 25.08 4.96
CA LEU A 8 -1.99 23.77 5.32
C LEU A 8 -0.89 23.85 6.37
N ILE A 9 -0.38 25.05 6.70
CA ILE A 9 0.60 25.25 7.80
C ILE A 9 0.06 24.81 9.17
N ASN A 10 -1.25 24.65 9.32
CA ASN A 10 -1.90 24.20 10.55
C ASN A 10 -2.20 22.70 10.57
N GLU A 11 -1.89 21.98 9.49
CA GLU A 11 -2.11 20.54 9.39
C GLU A 11 -1.04 19.74 10.15
N LYS A 12 -1.35 18.48 10.45
CA LYS A 12 -0.40 17.57 11.12
C LYS A 12 0.28 16.60 10.16
N SER A 13 -0.38 16.27 9.04
CA SER A 13 0.20 15.41 8.02
C SER A 13 1.50 16.02 7.49
N PRO A 14 2.62 15.27 7.51
CA PRO A 14 3.87 15.70 6.87
C PRO A 14 3.67 16.03 5.39
N TYR A 15 2.82 15.28 4.69
CA TYR A 15 2.49 15.52 3.29
C TYR A 15 1.79 16.88 3.10
N LEU A 16 0.76 17.19 3.89
CA LEU A 16 0.06 18.48 3.77
C LEU A 16 0.97 19.66 4.13
N LEU A 17 1.80 19.51 5.17
CA LEU A 17 2.76 20.54 5.58
C LEU A 17 3.81 20.85 4.51
N GLN A 18 4.21 19.86 3.69
CA GLN A 18 5.11 20.06 2.55
C GLN A 18 4.56 21.08 1.54
N HIS A 19 3.23 21.14 1.39
CA HIS A 19 2.54 22.05 0.48
C HIS A 19 2.19 23.41 1.08
N ALA A 20 2.49 23.64 2.37
CA ALA A 20 2.07 24.84 3.11
C ALA A 20 2.65 26.15 2.57
N HIS A 21 3.75 26.08 1.81
CA HIS A 21 4.43 27.24 1.22
C HIS A 21 4.30 27.33 -0.30
N ASN A 22 3.49 26.47 -0.93
CA ASN A 22 3.21 26.60 -2.35
C ASN A 22 2.40 27.88 -2.64
N PRO A 23 2.61 28.54 -3.80
CA PRO A 23 1.83 29.68 -4.25
C PRO A 23 0.36 29.34 -4.56
N VAL A 24 0.03 28.07 -4.80
CA VAL A 24 -1.36 27.60 -4.84
C VAL A 24 -2.01 27.81 -3.47
N ASP A 25 -3.18 28.43 -3.43
CA ASP A 25 -3.92 28.70 -2.18
C ASP A 25 -4.64 27.44 -1.70
N TRP A 26 -3.87 26.51 -1.14
CA TRP A 26 -4.37 25.22 -0.70
C TRP A 26 -5.25 25.31 0.55
N TYR A 27 -6.32 24.52 0.51
CA TYR A 27 -7.17 24.13 1.63
C TYR A 27 -6.95 22.66 1.97
N SER A 28 -7.16 22.28 3.23
CA SER A 28 -7.43 20.89 3.57
C SER A 28 -8.89 20.53 3.27
N TRP A 29 -9.20 19.24 3.20
CA TRP A 29 -10.57 18.78 3.01
C TRP A 29 -11.43 19.15 4.22
N GLY A 30 -12.41 20.05 4.03
CA GLY A 30 -13.32 20.45 5.09
C GLY A 30 -14.30 21.53 4.65
N ALA A 31 -15.26 21.82 5.54
CA ALA A 31 -16.39 22.71 5.25
C ALA A 31 -15.98 24.10 4.75
N GLU A 32 -14.85 24.65 5.22
CA GLU A 32 -14.36 25.96 4.78
C GLU A 32 -14.13 26.02 3.26
N ALA A 33 -13.50 24.99 2.68
CA ALA A 33 -13.17 24.95 1.26
C ALA A 33 -14.43 24.83 0.40
N PHE A 34 -15.36 23.96 0.80
CA PHE A 34 -16.61 23.73 0.09
C PHE A 34 -17.56 24.93 0.18
N GLU A 35 -17.62 25.60 1.34
CA GLU A 35 -18.46 26.79 1.48
C GLU A 35 -17.94 27.95 0.64
N LYS A 36 -16.60 28.09 0.55
CA LYS A 36 -15.98 29.05 -0.36
C LYS A 36 -16.26 28.71 -1.82
N ALA A 37 -16.16 27.44 -2.21
CA ALA A 37 -16.46 27.00 -3.58
C ALA A 37 -17.90 27.33 -3.98
N ARG A 38 -18.86 27.11 -3.07
CA ARG A 38 -20.28 27.48 -3.27
C ARG A 38 -20.48 29.00 -3.36
N THR A 39 -19.88 29.75 -2.42
CA THR A 39 -20.03 31.22 -2.36
C THR A 39 -19.43 31.90 -3.58
N GLU A 40 -18.26 31.44 -4.06
CA GLU A 40 -17.61 32.01 -5.25
C GLU A 40 -18.11 31.41 -6.57
N ASP A 41 -18.98 30.41 -6.52
CA ASP A 41 -19.42 29.60 -7.67
C ASP A 41 -18.25 29.10 -8.53
N LYS A 42 -17.25 28.50 -7.88
CA LYS A 42 -16.04 27.97 -8.52
C LYS A 42 -15.92 26.46 -8.36
N PRO A 43 -15.47 25.73 -9.39
CA PRO A 43 -15.14 24.32 -9.24
C PRO A 43 -14.02 24.11 -8.22
N ILE A 44 -13.93 22.90 -7.69
CA ILE A 44 -12.87 22.47 -6.79
C ILE A 44 -11.81 21.74 -7.59
N PHE A 45 -10.54 22.07 -7.39
CA PHE A 45 -9.41 21.24 -7.81
C PHE A 45 -8.92 20.43 -6.62
N LEU A 46 -9.19 19.12 -6.64
CA LEU A 46 -8.77 18.20 -5.59
C LEU A 46 -7.50 17.48 -6.03
N SER A 47 -6.45 17.51 -5.20
CA SER A 47 -5.20 16.79 -5.43
C SER A 47 -4.88 15.89 -4.24
N ILE A 48 -4.78 14.58 -4.50
CA ILE A 48 -4.59 13.52 -3.51
C ILE A 48 -3.20 12.88 -3.72
N GLY A 49 -2.45 12.72 -2.64
CA GLY A 49 -1.16 12.03 -2.63
C GLY A 49 -0.72 11.69 -1.21
N TYR A 50 0.55 11.36 -1.04
CA TYR A 50 1.16 10.98 0.24
C TYR A 50 2.66 11.29 0.22
N SER A 51 3.30 11.26 1.40
CA SER A 51 4.64 11.81 1.64
C SER A 51 5.78 11.04 0.98
N SER A 52 5.65 9.72 0.78
CA SER A 52 6.68 8.87 0.17
C SER A 52 6.55 8.74 -1.36
N CYS A 53 5.58 9.42 -1.95
CA CYS A 53 5.23 9.33 -3.37
C CYS A 53 6.17 10.17 -4.26
N HIS A 54 7.03 9.52 -5.05
CA HIS A 54 7.95 10.22 -5.97
C HIS A 54 7.22 11.16 -6.96
N TRP A 55 6.21 10.66 -7.68
CA TRP A 55 5.49 11.47 -8.69
C TRP A 55 4.71 12.64 -8.07
N CYS A 56 4.34 12.53 -6.80
CA CYS A 56 3.73 13.61 -6.05
C CYS A 56 4.76 14.73 -5.80
N HIS A 57 6.01 14.39 -5.47
CA HIS A 57 7.11 15.35 -5.33
C HIS A 57 7.50 16.00 -6.67
N VAL A 58 7.53 15.22 -7.75
CA VAL A 58 7.80 15.75 -9.09
C VAL A 58 6.73 16.78 -9.47
N MET A 59 5.45 16.43 -9.32
CA MET A 59 4.34 17.33 -9.65
C MET A 59 4.31 18.57 -8.74
N GLU A 60 4.67 18.43 -7.45
CA GLU A 60 4.80 19.55 -6.52
C GLU A 60 5.84 20.56 -7.01
N LYS A 61 7.06 20.11 -7.28
CA LYS A 61 8.18 20.97 -7.70
C LYS A 61 7.95 21.59 -9.08
N GLU A 62 7.46 20.81 -10.03
CA GLU A 62 7.26 21.26 -11.42
C GLU A 62 6.06 22.19 -11.57
N SER A 63 4.97 21.92 -10.84
CA SER A 63 3.68 22.56 -11.08
C SER A 63 3.18 23.37 -9.88
N PHE A 64 3.06 22.77 -8.69
CA PHE A 64 2.41 23.46 -7.57
C PHE A 64 3.27 24.56 -6.93
N SER A 65 4.59 24.47 -7.09
CA SER A 65 5.55 25.51 -6.70
C SER A 65 5.72 26.63 -7.74
N ASP A 66 5.06 26.54 -8.90
CA ASP A 66 5.20 27.50 -10.00
C ASP A 66 4.08 28.57 -9.99
N ASP A 67 4.47 29.85 -10.06
CA ASP A 67 3.52 30.97 -9.97
C ASP A 67 2.52 31.02 -11.13
N GLU A 68 2.87 30.55 -12.33
CA GLU A 68 1.94 30.55 -13.47
C GLU A 68 0.80 29.56 -13.23
N VAL A 69 1.14 28.33 -12.85
CA VAL A 69 0.16 27.29 -12.52
C VAL A 69 -0.68 27.71 -11.33
N ALA A 70 -0.05 28.27 -10.29
CA ALA A 70 -0.77 28.76 -9.11
C ALA A 70 -1.76 29.87 -9.44
N ASN A 71 -1.37 30.84 -10.27
CA ASN A 71 -2.27 31.91 -10.69
C ASN A 71 -3.47 31.37 -11.48
N LEU A 72 -3.26 30.39 -12.37
CA LEU A 72 -4.34 29.74 -13.11
C LEU A 72 -5.29 28.99 -12.17
N LEU A 73 -4.76 28.19 -11.23
CA LEU A 73 -5.56 27.43 -10.28
C LEU A 73 -6.34 28.35 -9.33
N ASN A 74 -5.68 29.34 -8.74
CA ASN A 74 -6.30 30.28 -7.79
C ASN A 74 -7.39 31.15 -8.44
N ASP A 75 -7.27 31.45 -9.73
CA ASP A 75 -8.28 32.16 -10.50
C ASP A 75 -9.49 31.26 -10.86
N ALA A 76 -9.23 30.02 -11.26
CA ALA A 76 -10.25 29.12 -11.78
C ALA A 76 -10.97 28.27 -10.72
N CYS A 77 -10.29 27.89 -9.64
CA CYS A 77 -10.73 26.83 -8.73
C CYS A 77 -10.53 27.20 -7.25
N ILE A 78 -11.21 26.46 -6.36
CA ILE A 78 -10.80 26.30 -4.97
C ILE A 78 -9.96 25.02 -4.87
N SER A 79 -8.69 25.15 -4.47
CA SER A 79 -7.74 24.04 -4.49
C SER A 79 -7.69 23.33 -3.14
N ILE A 80 -7.96 22.02 -3.12
CA ILE A 80 -7.95 21.16 -1.92
C ILE A 80 -6.83 20.13 -2.05
N LYS A 81 -6.04 19.98 -0.98
CA LYS A 81 -4.99 18.96 -0.86
C LYS A 81 -5.39 17.91 0.17
N VAL A 82 -5.19 16.63 -0.17
CA VAL A 82 -5.54 15.49 0.69
C VAL A 82 -4.36 14.52 0.80
N ASP A 83 -4.04 14.13 2.03
CA ASP A 83 -3.17 13.00 2.32
C ASP A 83 -4.01 11.72 2.32
N ARG A 84 -3.78 10.82 1.35
CA ARG A 84 -4.52 9.56 1.25
C ARG A 84 -4.30 8.64 2.45
N GLU A 85 -3.17 8.78 3.15
CA GLU A 85 -2.85 7.98 4.32
C GLU A 85 -3.55 8.50 5.59
N GLU A 86 -4.07 9.74 5.58
CA GLU A 86 -4.92 10.22 6.66
C GLU A 86 -6.41 10.14 6.29
N ARG A 87 -6.74 10.24 5.00
CA ARG A 87 -8.11 10.18 4.47
C ARG A 87 -8.27 9.14 3.35
N PRO A 88 -8.08 7.85 3.68
CA PRO A 88 -8.24 6.77 2.71
C PRO A 88 -9.70 6.68 2.20
N ASP A 89 -10.68 7.15 2.96
CA ASP A 89 -12.08 7.27 2.54
C ASP A 89 -12.27 8.17 1.31
N ILE A 90 -11.60 9.33 1.28
CA ILE A 90 -11.63 10.24 0.14
C ILE A 90 -10.89 9.63 -1.05
N ASP A 91 -9.72 9.03 -0.78
CA ASP A 91 -8.88 8.38 -1.78
C ASP A 91 -9.64 7.28 -2.52
N HIS A 92 -10.29 6.37 -1.79
CA HIS A 92 -11.05 5.25 -2.36
C HIS A 92 -12.24 5.75 -3.20
N ALA A 93 -13.01 6.73 -2.68
CA ALA A 93 -14.11 7.33 -3.44
C ALA A 93 -13.64 8.00 -4.74
N CYS A 94 -12.50 8.67 -4.71
CA CYS A 94 -11.93 9.34 -5.88
C CYS A 94 -11.24 8.37 -6.85
N MET A 95 -10.63 7.29 -6.36
CA MET A 95 -10.03 6.25 -7.19
C MET A 95 -11.11 5.52 -7.99
N ALA A 96 -12.25 5.22 -7.37
CA ALA A 96 -13.41 4.63 -8.05
C ALA A 96 -13.90 5.52 -9.22
N VAL A 97 -13.89 6.84 -9.04
CA VAL A 97 -14.19 7.79 -10.13
C VAL A 97 -13.17 7.67 -11.25
N SER A 98 -11.86 7.67 -10.94
CA SER A 98 -10.82 7.55 -11.97
C SER A 98 -10.94 6.25 -12.76
N LEU A 99 -11.22 5.12 -12.09
CA LEU A 99 -11.41 3.83 -12.74
C LEU A 99 -12.62 3.86 -13.70
N ILE A 100 -13.75 4.44 -13.29
CA ILE A 100 -14.94 4.56 -14.15
C ILE A 100 -14.68 5.46 -15.37
N MET A 101 -13.96 6.57 -15.17
CA MET A 101 -13.72 7.55 -16.23
C MET A 101 -12.62 7.12 -17.20
N ASN A 102 -11.53 6.57 -16.68
CA ASN A 102 -10.27 6.38 -17.40
C ASN A 102 -9.88 4.91 -17.56
N GLY A 103 -10.61 3.97 -16.94
CA GLY A 103 -10.25 2.54 -16.87
C GLY A 103 -9.01 2.24 -16.03
N SER A 104 -8.39 3.26 -15.42
CA SER A 104 -7.17 3.18 -14.65
C SER A 104 -7.11 4.31 -13.61
N GLY A 105 -6.23 4.17 -12.62
CA GLY A 105 -6.00 5.16 -11.60
C GLY A 105 -4.60 5.02 -10.99
N GLY A 106 -4.17 6.04 -10.29
CA GLY A 106 -2.83 6.09 -9.69
C GLY A 106 -2.52 7.46 -9.11
N TRP A 107 -1.49 7.52 -8.27
CA TRP A 107 -1.08 8.74 -7.59
C TRP A 107 0.08 9.44 -8.31
N PRO A 108 0.14 10.79 -8.27
CA PRO A 108 -0.82 11.70 -7.68
C PRO A 108 -2.17 11.67 -8.41
N LEU A 109 -3.27 11.72 -7.67
CA LEU A 109 -4.62 11.65 -8.21
C LEU A 109 -5.25 13.04 -8.15
N ASN A 110 -5.68 13.57 -9.29
CA ASN A 110 -6.23 14.91 -9.42
C ASN A 110 -7.65 14.87 -9.99
N LEU A 111 -8.57 15.61 -9.38
CA LEU A 111 -9.97 15.69 -9.79
C LEU A 111 -10.44 17.14 -9.88
N PHE A 112 -11.38 17.39 -10.78
CA PHE A 112 -12.20 18.59 -10.73
C PHE A 112 -13.62 18.22 -10.29
N LEU A 113 -14.08 18.90 -9.25
CA LEU A 113 -15.40 18.71 -8.65
C LEU A 113 -16.24 19.96 -8.83
N THR A 114 -17.57 19.80 -8.87
CA THR A 114 -18.49 20.93 -8.71
C THR A 114 -18.36 21.54 -7.30
N PRO A 115 -18.87 22.76 -7.05
CA PRO A 115 -18.93 23.33 -5.70
C PRO A 115 -19.62 22.44 -4.65
N ASP A 116 -20.51 21.56 -5.10
CA ASP A 116 -21.21 20.57 -4.27
C ASP A 116 -20.45 19.24 -4.13
N GLY A 117 -19.20 19.19 -4.59
CA GLY A 117 -18.32 18.03 -4.43
C GLY A 117 -18.51 16.92 -5.45
N LYS A 118 -19.30 17.11 -6.53
CA LYS A 118 -19.52 16.07 -7.53
C LYS A 118 -18.39 16.04 -8.55
N PRO A 119 -17.70 14.91 -8.77
CA PRO A 119 -16.60 14.83 -9.73
C PRO A 119 -17.10 14.90 -11.17
N PHE A 120 -16.39 15.64 -12.02
CA PHE A 120 -16.67 15.70 -13.46
C PHE A 120 -15.43 15.51 -14.35
N PHE A 121 -14.23 15.47 -13.76
CA PHE A 121 -12.98 15.16 -14.43
C PHE A 121 -12.00 14.53 -13.44
N ALA A 122 -11.26 13.52 -13.87
CA ALA A 122 -10.24 12.84 -13.08
C ALA A 122 -9.02 12.54 -13.95
N ILE A 123 -7.82 12.74 -13.40
CA ILE A 123 -6.55 12.49 -14.07
C ILE A 123 -5.48 12.17 -13.01
N SER A 124 -4.55 11.27 -13.33
CA SER A 124 -3.43 10.94 -12.43
C SER A 124 -2.35 12.04 -12.52
N TYR A 125 -1.10 11.68 -12.83
CA TYR A 125 -0.02 12.65 -13.04
C TYR A 125 -0.35 13.66 -14.14
N VAL A 126 -0.15 14.95 -13.84
CA VAL A 126 -0.31 16.05 -14.80
C VAL A 126 0.95 16.91 -14.81
N PRO A 127 1.69 17.01 -15.93
CA PRO A 127 2.84 17.89 -16.04
C PRO A 127 2.43 19.37 -16.07
N LYS A 128 3.38 20.29 -15.90
CA LYS A 128 3.10 21.73 -16.03
C LYS A 128 2.63 22.05 -17.46
N ARG A 129 3.41 21.62 -18.45
CA ARG A 129 3.15 21.82 -19.88
C ARG A 129 2.79 20.49 -20.54
N THR A 130 2.00 20.55 -21.61
CA THR A 130 1.68 19.37 -22.41
C THR A 130 2.95 18.65 -22.86
N SER A 131 3.01 17.35 -22.57
CA SER A 131 4.11 16.47 -22.95
C SER A 131 3.55 15.26 -23.68
N GLY A 132 3.85 15.17 -24.99
CA GLY A 132 3.27 14.15 -25.86
C GLY A 132 1.74 14.23 -25.89
N GLN A 133 1.07 13.17 -25.44
CA GLN A 133 -0.39 13.09 -25.38
C GLN A 133 -0.98 13.51 -24.02
N ILE A 134 -0.14 13.81 -23.02
CA ILE A 134 -0.59 14.15 -21.68
C ILE A 134 -0.75 15.68 -21.61
N PRO A 135 -1.99 16.21 -21.47
CA PRO A 135 -2.20 17.65 -21.38
C PRO A 135 -1.62 18.21 -20.08
N GLY A 136 -1.04 19.41 -20.14
CA GLY A 136 -0.49 20.07 -18.96
C GLY A 136 -1.53 20.85 -18.16
N LEU A 137 -1.23 21.18 -16.90
CA LEU A 137 -2.10 22.02 -16.06
C LEU A 137 -2.38 23.39 -16.68
N VAL A 138 -1.41 23.95 -17.41
CA VAL A 138 -1.56 25.23 -18.10
C VAL A 138 -2.63 25.21 -19.20
N ASP A 139 -2.94 24.02 -19.72
CA ASP A 139 -3.93 23.82 -20.79
C ASP A 139 -5.27 23.38 -20.20
N ILE A 140 -5.23 22.49 -19.18
CA ILE A 140 -6.42 21.93 -18.53
C ILE A 140 -7.18 23.00 -17.74
N VAL A 141 -6.49 23.78 -16.90
CA VAL A 141 -7.16 24.68 -15.95
C VAL A 141 -7.99 25.78 -16.66
N PRO A 142 -7.48 26.47 -17.71
CA PRO A 142 -8.30 27.39 -18.49
C PRO A 142 -9.50 26.72 -19.16
N ARG A 143 -9.34 25.47 -19.63
CA ARG A 143 -10.42 24.71 -20.25
C ARG A 143 -11.53 24.38 -19.26
N VAL A 144 -11.17 23.98 -18.04
CA VAL A 144 -12.12 23.74 -16.95
C VAL A 144 -12.88 25.01 -16.60
N LYS A 145 -12.19 26.16 -16.45
CA LYS A 145 -12.83 27.46 -16.21
C LYS A 145 -13.85 27.79 -17.29
N TRP A 146 -13.48 27.62 -18.56
CA TRP A 146 -14.38 27.87 -19.68
C TRP A 146 -15.60 26.94 -19.67
N LEU A 147 -15.41 25.64 -19.41
CA LEU A 147 -16.52 24.68 -19.31
C LEU A 147 -17.48 25.05 -18.18
N TRP A 148 -16.96 25.46 -17.03
CA TRP A 148 -17.78 25.88 -15.90
C TRP A 148 -18.60 27.14 -16.21
N LEU A 149 -17.99 28.15 -16.82
CA LEU A 149 -18.66 29.42 -17.12
C LEU A 149 -19.64 29.32 -18.29
N MET A 150 -19.28 28.58 -19.34
CA MET A 150 -20.03 28.57 -20.61
C MET A 150 -20.92 27.34 -20.79
N GLN A 151 -20.62 26.23 -20.10
CA GLN A 151 -21.30 24.94 -20.26
C GLN A 151 -21.65 24.28 -18.92
N LYS A 152 -21.94 25.08 -17.88
CA LYS A 152 -22.23 24.61 -16.51
C LYS A 152 -23.19 23.43 -16.45
N GLN A 153 -24.29 23.48 -17.21
CA GLN A 153 -25.30 22.42 -17.22
C GLN A 153 -24.76 21.08 -17.76
N ASN A 154 -23.90 21.13 -18.78
CA ASN A 154 -23.25 19.93 -19.31
C ASN A 154 -22.29 19.32 -18.26
N VAL A 155 -21.57 20.18 -17.52
CA VAL A 155 -20.68 19.73 -16.43
C VAL A 155 -21.49 19.04 -15.33
N ILE A 156 -22.61 19.63 -14.90
CA ILE A 156 -23.48 19.04 -13.87
C ILE A 156 -24.05 17.71 -14.34
N GLN A 157 -24.55 17.64 -15.58
CA GLN A 157 -25.09 16.39 -16.16
C GLN A 157 -24.02 15.28 -16.26
N SER A 158 -22.78 15.64 -16.61
CA SER A 158 -21.66 14.71 -16.62
C SER A 158 -21.37 14.18 -15.21
N ALA A 159 -21.34 15.08 -14.22
CA ALA A 159 -21.11 14.71 -12.83
C ALA A 159 -22.20 13.78 -12.29
N ASP A 160 -23.48 14.07 -12.57
CA ASP A 160 -24.60 13.22 -12.16
C ASP A 160 -24.54 11.85 -12.82
N SER A 161 -24.13 11.77 -14.09
CA SER A 161 -23.95 10.50 -14.80
C SER A 161 -22.87 9.62 -14.16
N ILE A 162 -21.76 10.23 -13.72
CA ILE A 162 -20.67 9.53 -13.01
C ILE A 162 -21.17 9.00 -11.66
N LEU A 163 -21.92 9.81 -10.90
CA LEU A 163 -22.48 9.38 -9.61
C LEU A 163 -23.50 8.25 -9.76
N GLU A 164 -24.33 8.27 -10.79
CA GLU A 164 -25.26 7.18 -11.07
C GLU A 164 -24.53 5.90 -11.50
N ALA A 165 -23.42 6.01 -12.25
CA ALA A 165 -22.58 4.87 -12.59
C ALA A 165 -21.93 4.26 -11.33
N LEU A 166 -21.41 5.09 -10.42
CA LEU A 166 -20.89 4.65 -9.12
C LEU A 166 -21.96 3.89 -8.35
N LYS A 167 -23.13 4.49 -8.11
CA LYS A 167 -24.25 3.87 -7.36
C LYS A 167 -24.67 2.52 -7.94
N LYS A 168 -24.70 2.38 -9.26
CA LYS A 168 -25.01 1.10 -9.93
C LYS A 168 -23.92 0.05 -9.71
N GLY A 169 -22.65 0.45 -9.66
CA GLY A 169 -21.54 -0.46 -9.33
C GLY A 169 -21.59 -1.00 -7.90
N ILE A 170 -22.23 -0.25 -6.99
CA ILE A 170 -22.38 -0.61 -5.56
C ILE A 170 -23.71 -1.32 -5.28
N SER A 171 -24.72 -1.19 -6.16
CA SER A 171 -26.00 -1.88 -6.00
C SER A 171 -25.79 -3.38 -6.24
N ASN A 172 -25.20 -4.04 -5.26
CA ASN A 172 -24.93 -5.45 -5.29
C ASN A 172 -26.29 -6.16 -5.27
N GLN A 173 -26.61 -6.90 -6.32
CA GLN A 173 -27.71 -7.84 -6.19
C GLN A 173 -27.27 -8.92 -5.21
N LYS A 174 -27.94 -8.96 -4.06
CA LYS A 174 -27.68 -9.96 -3.02
C LYS A 174 -27.68 -11.35 -3.65
N GLY A 175 -26.55 -12.04 -3.54
CA GLY A 175 -26.40 -13.42 -3.98
C GLY A 175 -26.34 -14.38 -2.79
N SER A 176 -26.17 -15.67 -3.08
CA SER A 176 -25.61 -16.58 -2.08
C SER A 176 -24.12 -16.30 -1.93
N CYS A 177 -23.59 -16.45 -0.71
CA CYS A 177 -22.15 -16.43 -0.47
C CYS A 177 -21.41 -17.27 -1.55
N PRO A 178 -20.35 -16.73 -2.18
CA PRO A 178 -19.56 -17.47 -3.15
C PRO A 178 -19.16 -18.84 -2.61
N GLY A 179 -19.26 -19.86 -3.46
CA GLY A 179 -18.78 -21.20 -3.16
C GLY A 179 -17.37 -21.42 -3.70
N ARG A 180 -16.82 -22.59 -3.39
CA ARG A 180 -15.50 -23.04 -3.84
C ARG A 180 -15.31 -23.04 -5.36
N SER A 181 -16.39 -23.07 -6.16
CA SER A 181 -16.31 -22.93 -7.62
C SER A 181 -15.74 -21.58 -8.04
N VAL A 182 -16.06 -20.49 -7.33
CA VAL A 182 -15.56 -19.15 -7.66
C VAL A 182 -14.07 -19.03 -7.34
N ALA A 183 -13.59 -19.71 -6.28
CA ALA A 183 -12.17 -19.82 -5.99
C ALA A 183 -11.39 -20.54 -7.11
N LYS A 184 -12.00 -21.54 -7.77
CA LYS A 184 -11.39 -22.20 -8.94
C LYS A 184 -11.27 -21.26 -10.14
N GLU A 185 -12.26 -20.38 -10.35
CA GLU A 185 -12.18 -19.35 -11.40
C GLU A 185 -11.11 -18.30 -11.09
N ALA A 186 -10.95 -17.87 -9.82
CA ALA A 186 -9.83 -17.02 -9.41
C ALA A 186 -8.48 -17.66 -9.73
N PHE A 187 -8.30 -18.93 -9.34
CA PHE A 187 -7.09 -19.69 -9.64
C PHE A 187 -6.81 -19.77 -11.15
N LYS A 188 -7.83 -20.00 -11.97
CA LYS A 188 -7.71 -20.01 -13.43
C LYS A 188 -7.25 -18.64 -13.97
N GLY A 189 -7.86 -17.55 -13.51
CA GLY A 189 -7.47 -16.19 -13.91
C GLY A 189 -6.05 -15.82 -13.48
N LEU A 190 -5.62 -16.29 -12.30
CA LEU A 190 -4.22 -16.15 -11.85
C LEU A 190 -3.27 -16.96 -12.73
N CYS A 191 -3.62 -18.18 -13.13
CA CYS A 191 -2.83 -18.97 -14.08
C CYS A 191 -2.67 -18.26 -15.44
N GLU A 192 -3.72 -17.59 -15.92
CA GLU A 192 -3.72 -16.89 -17.22
C GLU A 192 -2.85 -15.62 -17.20
N SER A 193 -2.77 -14.93 -16.06
CA SER A 193 -1.97 -13.70 -15.88
C SER A 193 -0.56 -13.96 -15.36
N PHE A 194 -0.27 -15.16 -14.88
CA PHE A 194 1.02 -15.50 -14.27
C PHE A 194 2.18 -15.44 -15.28
N ASP A 195 3.26 -14.78 -14.86
CA ASP A 195 4.52 -14.75 -15.61
C ASP A 195 5.42 -15.94 -15.19
N PRO A 196 5.57 -16.98 -16.02
CA PRO A 196 6.38 -18.15 -15.63
C PRO A 196 7.88 -17.84 -15.57
N LEU A 197 8.34 -16.80 -16.27
CA LEU A 197 9.76 -16.46 -16.30
C LEU A 197 10.15 -15.63 -15.08
N TRP A 198 9.38 -14.62 -14.72
CA TRP A 198 9.76 -13.71 -13.64
C TRP A 198 8.83 -13.76 -12.43
N GLY A 199 7.77 -14.57 -12.46
CA GLY A 199 6.74 -14.56 -11.41
C GLY A 199 5.92 -13.27 -11.38
N GLY A 200 4.89 -13.25 -10.54
CA GLY A 200 3.88 -12.17 -10.52
C GLY A 200 2.81 -12.33 -11.60
N PHE A 201 1.86 -11.38 -11.61
CA PHE A 201 0.61 -11.46 -12.36
C PHE A 201 0.36 -10.25 -13.29
N ALA A 202 1.39 -9.44 -13.54
CA ALA A 202 1.35 -8.27 -14.41
C ALA A 202 2.64 -8.20 -15.23
N ASP A 203 2.68 -7.42 -16.32
CA ASP A 203 3.90 -7.26 -17.14
C ASP A 203 4.84 -6.20 -16.56
N SER A 204 4.42 -4.93 -16.59
CA SER A 204 5.05 -3.80 -15.87
C SER A 204 4.07 -2.62 -15.75
N PRO A 205 4.10 -1.82 -14.66
CA PRO A 205 4.82 -2.07 -13.41
C PRO A 205 4.31 -3.33 -12.69
N LYS A 206 5.16 -3.96 -11.87
CA LYS A 206 4.85 -5.17 -11.09
C LYS A 206 4.74 -4.89 -9.60
N PHE A 207 3.57 -5.20 -9.03
CA PHE A 207 3.30 -5.19 -7.59
C PHE A 207 3.39 -6.60 -7.02
N ALA A 208 3.81 -6.73 -5.75
CA ALA A 208 4.03 -8.02 -5.11
C ALA A 208 2.74 -8.86 -4.90
N MET A 209 1.59 -8.20 -4.80
CA MET A 209 0.25 -8.81 -4.61
C MET A 209 0.24 -9.97 -3.58
N PRO A 210 0.71 -9.78 -2.32
CA PRO A 210 0.91 -10.91 -1.41
C PRO A 210 -0.39 -11.62 -1.02
N HIS A 211 -1.52 -10.93 -1.08
CA HIS A 211 -2.85 -11.52 -0.86
C HIS A 211 -3.19 -12.62 -1.88
N SER A 212 -2.81 -12.45 -3.16
CA SER A 212 -2.94 -13.49 -4.18
C SER A 212 -2.01 -14.67 -3.92
N LEU A 213 -0.80 -14.44 -3.39
CA LEU A 213 0.13 -15.50 -3.02
C LEU A 213 -0.39 -16.31 -1.83
N LEU A 214 -0.92 -15.64 -0.80
CA LEU A 214 -1.55 -16.27 0.36
C LEU A 214 -2.77 -17.10 -0.07
N PHE A 215 -3.61 -16.58 -0.96
CA PHE A 215 -4.72 -17.33 -1.55
C PHE A 215 -4.24 -18.59 -2.28
N LEU A 216 -3.20 -18.49 -3.12
CA LEU A 216 -2.67 -19.64 -3.84
C LEU A 216 -2.10 -20.72 -2.91
N LEU A 217 -1.47 -20.34 -1.79
CA LEU A 217 -1.01 -21.29 -0.78
C LEU A 217 -2.19 -22.07 -0.16
N GLU A 218 -3.25 -21.39 0.25
CA GLU A 218 -4.43 -22.04 0.84
C GLU A 218 -5.22 -22.86 -0.20
N TYR A 219 -5.35 -22.34 -1.42
CA TYR A 219 -5.96 -23.05 -2.54
C TYR A 219 -5.17 -24.34 -2.86
N GLY A 220 -3.85 -24.24 -2.97
CA GLY A 220 -2.96 -25.38 -3.22
C GLY A 220 -3.09 -26.46 -2.16
N LYS A 221 -3.13 -26.08 -0.86
CA LYS A 221 -3.37 -27.02 0.26
C LYS A 221 -4.74 -27.71 0.15
N MET A 222 -5.79 -26.95 -0.12
CA MET A 222 -7.16 -27.45 -0.15
C MET A 222 -7.43 -28.40 -1.31
N PHE A 223 -6.98 -28.03 -2.51
CA PHE A 223 -7.26 -28.77 -3.75
C PHE A 223 -6.13 -29.70 -4.19
N LYS A 224 -4.99 -29.69 -3.48
CA LYS A 224 -3.76 -30.41 -3.86
C LYS A 224 -3.29 -30.01 -5.26
N GLU A 225 -3.23 -28.71 -5.50
CA GLU A 225 -2.86 -28.12 -6.78
C GLU A 225 -1.42 -27.64 -6.78
N ASP A 226 -0.51 -28.45 -7.34
CA ASP A 226 0.93 -28.16 -7.36
C ASP A 226 1.27 -26.88 -8.13
N LYS A 227 0.47 -26.54 -9.17
CA LYS A 227 0.68 -25.32 -9.93
C LYS A 227 0.51 -24.05 -9.08
N ALA A 228 -0.35 -24.10 -8.07
CA ALA A 228 -0.53 -22.99 -7.13
C ALA A 228 0.76 -22.73 -6.33
N PHE A 229 1.40 -23.79 -5.85
CA PHE A 229 2.69 -23.69 -5.16
C PHE A 229 3.79 -23.20 -6.11
N GLU A 230 3.87 -23.72 -7.34
CA GLU A 230 4.84 -23.28 -8.35
C GLU A 230 4.77 -21.76 -8.60
N MET A 231 3.56 -21.22 -8.75
CA MET A 231 3.36 -19.77 -8.96
C MET A 231 3.85 -18.95 -7.77
N VAL A 232 3.57 -19.40 -6.54
CA VAL A 232 4.03 -18.74 -5.32
C VAL A 232 5.55 -18.79 -5.21
N GLU A 233 6.14 -19.98 -5.34
CA GLU A 233 7.57 -20.17 -5.23
C GLU A 233 8.33 -19.33 -6.25
N ARG A 234 7.88 -19.36 -7.52
CA ARG A 234 8.54 -18.60 -8.58
C ARG A 234 8.48 -17.10 -8.30
N THR A 235 7.34 -16.59 -7.87
CA THR A 235 7.14 -15.16 -7.58
C THR A 235 7.97 -14.70 -6.38
N LEU A 236 7.97 -15.46 -5.29
CA LEU A 236 8.76 -15.13 -4.10
C LEU A 236 10.26 -15.24 -4.36
N GLU A 237 10.73 -16.26 -5.07
CA GLU A 237 12.16 -16.44 -5.37
C GLU A 237 12.71 -15.30 -6.25
N THR A 238 11.99 -14.93 -7.32
CA THR A 238 12.44 -13.84 -8.22
C THR A 238 12.39 -12.49 -7.53
N MET A 239 11.37 -12.19 -6.72
CA MET A 239 11.33 -10.97 -5.91
C MET A 239 12.47 -10.93 -4.89
N ALA A 240 12.76 -12.05 -4.20
CA ALA A 240 13.83 -12.13 -3.21
C ALA A 240 15.23 -11.92 -3.80
N MET A 241 15.39 -12.24 -5.09
CA MET A 241 16.61 -12.02 -5.87
C MET A 241 16.67 -10.63 -6.50
N GLY A 242 15.52 -10.04 -6.83
CA GLY A 242 15.39 -8.77 -7.52
C GLY A 242 15.92 -7.57 -6.73
N GLY A 243 15.97 -6.43 -7.41
CA GLY A 243 16.32 -5.14 -6.81
C GLY A 243 15.17 -4.51 -6.01
N ILE A 244 13.95 -5.04 -6.13
CA ILE A 244 12.82 -4.70 -5.26
C ILE A 244 13.10 -5.00 -3.79
N ARG A 245 13.96 -6.00 -3.49
CA ARG A 245 14.46 -6.26 -2.14
C ARG A 245 15.71 -5.44 -1.88
N ASP A 246 15.75 -4.76 -0.75
CA ASP A 246 16.99 -4.12 -0.30
C ASP A 246 17.94 -5.18 0.27
N HIS A 247 18.89 -5.63 -0.56
CA HIS A 247 19.85 -6.66 -0.18
C HIS A 247 20.77 -6.27 0.99
N LEU A 248 20.91 -4.99 1.34
CA LEU A 248 21.79 -4.56 2.43
C LEU A 248 21.02 -4.33 3.74
N GLY A 249 19.93 -3.57 3.67
CA GLY A 249 19.14 -3.16 4.83
C GLY A 249 17.93 -4.03 5.09
N GLY A 250 17.51 -4.84 4.13
CA GLY A 250 16.28 -5.61 4.20
C GLY A 250 15.04 -4.79 3.91
N GLY A 251 13.92 -5.51 3.88
CA GLY A 251 12.64 -4.99 3.44
C GLY A 251 12.54 -4.85 1.91
N PHE A 252 11.33 -4.57 1.46
CA PHE A 252 10.98 -4.47 0.04
C PHE A 252 10.50 -3.07 -0.31
N ALA A 253 10.92 -2.59 -1.47
CA ALA A 253 10.26 -1.50 -2.17
C ALA A 253 8.84 -1.93 -2.58
N ARG A 254 7.92 -0.96 -2.74
CA ARG A 254 6.51 -1.23 -3.01
C ARG A 254 6.28 -1.99 -4.32
N TYR A 255 6.96 -1.58 -5.39
CA TYR A 255 6.79 -2.19 -6.70
C TYR A 255 8.02 -2.02 -7.59
N SER A 256 8.07 -2.81 -8.66
CA SER A 256 9.10 -2.72 -9.72
C SER A 256 8.53 -2.08 -10.97
N ILE A 257 9.29 -1.20 -11.63
CA ILE A 257 8.88 -0.63 -12.92
C ILE A 257 9.13 -1.58 -14.09
N ASP A 258 9.92 -2.62 -13.87
CA ASP A 258 10.27 -3.61 -14.87
C ASP A 258 9.71 -4.98 -14.51
N ARG A 259 9.70 -5.85 -15.53
CA ARG A 259 9.14 -7.20 -15.44
C ARG A 259 10.00 -8.12 -14.56
N GLU A 260 11.30 -7.83 -14.45
CA GLU A 260 12.31 -8.67 -13.79
C GLU A 260 12.45 -8.44 -12.28
N TRP A 261 11.64 -7.54 -11.69
CA TRP A 261 11.77 -7.12 -10.28
C TRP A 261 13.07 -6.40 -9.96
N LYS A 262 13.76 -5.84 -10.97
CA LYS A 262 15.11 -5.29 -10.82
C LYS A 262 15.10 -3.81 -10.52
N VAL A 263 14.22 -3.02 -11.12
CA VAL A 263 14.20 -1.56 -10.92
C VAL A 263 13.02 -1.17 -10.04
N PRO A 264 13.23 -0.92 -8.74
CA PRO A 264 12.15 -0.54 -7.85
C PRO A 264 11.73 0.92 -8.02
N HIS A 265 10.50 1.21 -7.63
CA HIS A 265 10.19 2.48 -6.98
C HIS A 265 10.54 2.35 -5.51
N PHE A 266 11.55 3.10 -5.05
CA PHE A 266 12.27 2.81 -3.80
C PHE A 266 11.49 3.11 -2.50
N GLU A 267 10.22 3.50 -2.60
CA GLU A 267 9.33 3.68 -1.44
C GLU A 267 9.13 2.34 -0.72
N LYS A 268 9.21 2.36 0.61
CA LYS A 268 8.96 1.16 1.45
C LYS A 268 7.81 1.44 2.40
N MET A 269 6.69 0.76 2.20
CA MET A 269 5.48 0.94 3.00
C MET A 269 5.35 -0.16 4.06
N LEU A 270 4.83 0.19 5.24
CA LEU A 270 4.66 -0.76 6.35
C LEU A 270 3.74 -1.92 5.98
N TYR A 271 2.64 -1.67 5.27
CA TYR A 271 1.69 -2.70 4.88
C TYR A 271 2.31 -3.70 3.88
N ASP A 272 3.16 -3.24 2.95
CA ASP A 272 3.88 -4.13 2.03
C ASP A 272 4.79 -5.07 2.80
N GLN A 273 5.53 -4.53 3.80
CA GLN A 273 6.36 -5.34 4.68
C GLN A 273 5.53 -6.38 5.45
N ALA A 274 4.36 -5.97 5.98
CA ALA A 274 3.51 -6.87 6.76
C ALA A 274 2.99 -8.04 5.90
N LEU A 275 2.42 -7.72 4.74
CA LEU A 275 1.82 -8.72 3.86
C LEU A 275 2.88 -9.63 3.20
N LEU A 276 4.06 -9.10 2.86
CA LEU A 276 5.18 -9.91 2.40
C LEU A 276 5.75 -10.81 3.51
N LEU A 277 5.84 -10.31 4.76
CA LEU A 277 6.27 -11.13 5.89
C LEU A 277 5.32 -12.33 6.07
N LEU A 278 4.01 -12.12 5.99
CA LEU A 278 3.02 -13.21 5.98
C LEU A 278 3.26 -14.17 4.81
N ALA A 279 3.40 -13.68 3.58
CA ALA A 279 3.58 -14.53 2.41
C ALA A 279 4.85 -15.41 2.49
N TYR A 280 6.00 -14.83 2.87
CA TYR A 280 7.25 -15.57 3.04
C TYR A 280 7.19 -16.55 4.22
N ALA A 281 6.58 -16.17 5.34
CA ALA A 281 6.40 -17.07 6.48
C ALA A 281 5.48 -18.26 6.14
N SER A 282 4.38 -18.02 5.44
CA SER A 282 3.46 -19.06 4.98
C SER A 282 4.11 -19.98 3.93
N ALA A 283 4.90 -19.42 3.01
CA ALA A 283 5.64 -20.22 2.03
C ALA A 283 6.69 -21.11 2.73
N TRP A 284 7.36 -20.62 3.77
CA TRP A 284 8.25 -21.46 4.58
C TRP A 284 7.50 -22.56 5.31
N GLU A 285 6.33 -22.27 5.91
CA GLU A 285 5.51 -23.28 6.61
C GLU A 285 5.12 -24.43 5.67
N VAL A 286 4.83 -24.13 4.40
CA VAL A 286 4.47 -25.13 3.39
C VAL A 286 5.67 -25.92 2.86
N THR A 287 6.80 -25.24 2.60
CA THR A 287 7.90 -25.82 1.80
C THR A 287 9.12 -26.20 2.63
N GLY A 288 9.31 -25.60 3.81
CA GLY A 288 10.52 -25.73 4.63
C GLY A 288 11.80 -25.11 4.03
N ARG A 289 11.72 -24.40 2.90
CA ARG A 289 12.90 -23.83 2.22
C ARG A 289 13.48 -22.65 2.99
N GLU A 290 14.75 -22.76 3.42
CA GLU A 290 15.40 -21.76 4.29
C GLU A 290 15.46 -20.35 3.67
N MET A 291 15.47 -20.23 2.34
CA MET A 291 15.40 -18.93 1.65
C MET A 291 14.20 -18.10 2.12
N TYR A 292 13.01 -18.67 2.22
CA TYR A 292 11.80 -17.92 2.61
C TYR A 292 11.88 -17.43 4.05
N LYS A 293 12.42 -18.27 4.95
CA LYS A 293 12.70 -17.87 6.34
C LYS A 293 13.72 -16.74 6.41
N ASN A 294 14.82 -16.83 5.65
CA ASN A 294 15.84 -15.78 5.62
C ASN A 294 15.26 -14.44 5.15
N VAL A 295 14.39 -14.44 4.13
CA VAL A 295 13.72 -13.23 3.66
C VAL A 295 12.69 -12.71 4.67
N ALA A 296 11.93 -13.59 5.33
CA ALA A 296 11.02 -13.20 6.41
C ALA A 296 11.77 -12.52 7.57
N PHE A 297 12.92 -13.07 7.99
CA PHE A 297 13.77 -12.48 9.02
C PHE A 297 14.36 -11.12 8.60
N ASP A 298 14.69 -10.97 7.31
CA ASP A 298 15.18 -9.73 6.72
C ASP A 298 14.11 -8.62 6.77
N ILE A 299 12.88 -8.92 6.37
CA ILE A 299 11.72 -8.01 6.46
C ILE A 299 11.47 -7.60 7.92
N ALA A 300 11.33 -8.58 8.83
CA ALA A 300 11.06 -8.30 10.23
C ALA A 300 12.20 -7.50 10.88
N SER A 301 13.45 -7.75 10.50
CA SER A 301 14.61 -7.01 11.00
C SER A 301 14.61 -5.56 10.53
N TYR A 302 14.28 -5.29 9.28
CA TYR A 302 14.11 -3.93 8.75
C TYR A 302 13.02 -3.17 9.53
N VAL A 303 11.83 -3.76 9.64
CA VAL A 303 10.70 -3.10 10.33
C VAL A 303 11.03 -2.80 11.79
N LEU A 304 11.63 -3.75 12.51
CA LEU A 304 11.98 -3.58 13.92
C LEU A 304 13.13 -2.59 14.15
N ARG A 305 13.97 -2.35 13.14
CA ARG A 305 15.16 -1.47 13.23
C ARG A 305 14.87 -0.06 12.73
N ASP A 306 14.22 0.09 11.58
CA ASP A 306 14.10 1.36 10.87
C ASP A 306 12.71 1.98 10.97
N LEU A 307 11.64 1.17 10.97
CA LEU A 307 10.26 1.67 11.05
C LEU A 307 9.69 1.68 12.47
N ARG A 308 10.42 1.17 13.46
CA ARG A 308 9.94 1.11 14.84
C ARG A 308 10.11 2.45 15.56
N SER A 309 9.01 2.99 16.06
CA SER A 309 9.04 4.14 16.97
C SER A 309 9.68 3.79 18.32
N PRO A 310 10.27 4.76 19.05
CA PRO A 310 10.78 4.53 20.39
C PRO A 310 9.73 3.99 21.38
N GLN A 311 8.45 4.25 21.11
CA GLN A 311 7.34 3.80 21.95
C GLN A 311 6.84 2.39 21.60
N GLY A 312 7.28 1.82 20.48
CA GLY A 312 7.07 0.41 20.15
C GLY A 312 6.17 0.13 18.95
N ALA A 313 5.28 1.05 18.58
CA ALA A 313 4.51 0.99 17.33
C ALA A 313 5.37 1.32 16.10
N PHE A 314 4.82 1.14 14.91
CA PHE A 314 5.52 1.28 13.64
C PHE A 314 5.06 2.52 12.86
N TYR A 315 6.04 3.19 12.26
CA TYR A 315 5.91 4.29 11.33
C TYR A 315 5.41 3.80 9.97
N ALA A 316 4.73 4.69 9.24
CA ALA A 316 3.99 4.37 8.04
C ALA A 316 4.89 3.94 6.86
N ALA A 317 5.96 4.70 6.59
CA ALA A 317 6.79 4.47 5.41
C ALA A 317 8.21 5.06 5.50
N GLU A 318 9.08 4.63 4.58
CA GLU A 318 10.34 5.29 4.20
C GLU A 318 10.21 5.76 2.74
N ASP A 319 10.58 7.01 2.49
CA ASP A 319 10.46 7.71 1.20
C ASP A 319 11.33 7.06 0.11
N ALA A 320 10.93 7.22 -1.15
CA ALA A 320 11.71 6.81 -2.31
C ALA A 320 12.91 7.75 -2.56
N ASP A 321 12.75 9.04 -2.21
CA ASP A 321 13.73 10.09 -2.47
C ASP A 321 14.73 10.25 -1.33
N SER A 322 16.00 10.44 -1.68
CA SER A 322 17.01 11.00 -0.79
C SER A 322 17.71 12.17 -1.49
N GLU A 323 17.83 13.29 -0.79
CA GLU A 323 18.35 14.55 -1.36
C GLU A 323 17.59 15.00 -2.62
N GLY A 324 16.29 14.66 -2.71
CA GLY A 324 15.41 14.98 -3.84
C GLY A 324 15.65 14.16 -5.11
N VAL A 325 16.36 13.03 -5.00
CA VAL A 325 16.61 12.07 -6.08
C VAL A 325 16.15 10.69 -5.65
N GLU A 326 15.24 10.09 -6.43
CA GLU A 326 14.73 8.73 -6.19
C GLU A 326 15.87 7.71 -6.19
N GLY A 327 15.90 6.82 -5.21
CA GLY A 327 16.82 5.68 -5.18
C GLY A 327 18.28 6.01 -4.84
N ARG A 328 18.66 7.29 -4.73
CA ARG A 328 20.05 7.74 -4.47
C ARG A 328 20.69 7.08 -3.24
N PHE A 329 19.90 6.82 -2.20
CA PHE A 329 20.37 6.12 -1.00
C PHE A 329 20.80 4.67 -1.28
N TYR A 330 20.15 4.01 -2.25
CA TYR A 330 20.19 2.57 -2.47
C TYR A 330 21.13 2.13 -3.60
N VAL A 331 21.38 2.99 -4.60
CA VAL A 331 22.20 2.65 -5.77
C VAL A 331 23.70 2.87 -5.56
N TRP A 332 24.51 2.21 -6.38
CA TRP A 332 25.98 2.22 -6.26
C TRP A 332 26.67 2.32 -7.61
N SER A 333 27.73 3.11 -7.70
CA SER A 333 28.69 2.97 -8.78
C SER A 333 29.63 1.78 -8.52
N GLU A 334 30.13 1.16 -9.59
CA GLU A 334 31.13 0.09 -9.48
C GLU A 334 32.41 0.57 -8.77
N LYS A 335 32.77 1.84 -8.97
CA LYS A 335 33.92 2.48 -8.34
C LYS A 335 33.77 2.54 -6.82
N GLU A 336 32.62 2.97 -6.30
CA GLU A 336 32.36 3.00 -4.84
C GLU A 336 32.49 1.60 -4.23
N ILE A 337 31.94 0.58 -4.89
CA ILE A 337 32.03 -0.81 -4.40
C ILE A 337 33.50 -1.25 -4.31
N ARG A 338 34.35 -0.88 -5.28
CA ARG A 338 35.80 -1.17 -5.24
C ARG A 338 36.56 -0.44 -4.14
N GLU A 339 36.13 0.75 -3.77
CA GLU A 339 36.75 1.52 -2.68
C GLU A 339 36.39 0.97 -1.31
N ILE A 340 35.23 0.32 -1.17
CA ILE A 340 34.71 -0.20 0.11
C ILE A 340 35.14 -1.65 0.34
N LEU A 341 35.05 -2.50 -0.69
CA LEU A 341 35.24 -3.93 -0.55
C LEU A 341 36.71 -4.35 -0.71
N PRO A 342 37.19 -5.34 0.08
CA PRO A 342 38.52 -5.90 -0.10
C PRO A 342 38.73 -6.47 -1.52
N PRO A 343 39.93 -6.31 -2.13
CA PRO A 343 40.20 -6.75 -3.50
C PRO A 343 39.84 -8.21 -3.81
N GLU A 344 40.03 -9.10 -2.83
CA GLU A 344 39.73 -10.53 -2.91
C GLU A 344 38.22 -10.85 -3.00
N SER A 345 37.37 -9.98 -2.45
CA SER A 345 35.91 -10.16 -2.45
C SER A 345 35.23 -9.62 -3.71
N LEU A 346 35.90 -8.72 -4.43
CA LEU A 346 35.33 -7.99 -5.57
C LEU A 346 34.86 -8.89 -6.72
N PRO A 347 35.65 -9.86 -7.22
CA PRO A 347 35.21 -10.66 -8.37
C PRO A 347 33.92 -11.41 -8.08
N LEU A 348 33.79 -11.97 -6.88
CA LEU A 348 32.60 -12.70 -6.47
C LEU A 348 31.40 -11.75 -6.33
N PHE A 349 31.57 -10.66 -5.59
CA PHE A 349 30.47 -9.72 -5.31
C PHE A 349 29.94 -9.04 -6.58
N LEU A 350 30.83 -8.54 -7.44
CA LEU A 350 30.45 -7.86 -8.68
C LEU A 350 29.67 -8.79 -9.61
N ASN A 351 30.05 -10.07 -9.70
CA ASN A 351 29.32 -11.03 -10.53
C ASN A 351 28.00 -11.49 -9.89
N ALA A 352 28.00 -11.75 -8.57
CA ALA A 352 26.81 -12.17 -7.85
C ALA A 352 25.68 -11.15 -7.95
N TYR A 353 26.01 -9.85 -7.94
CA TYR A 353 25.04 -8.75 -8.03
C TYR A 353 24.94 -8.09 -9.43
N GLY A 354 25.62 -8.65 -10.44
CA GLY A 354 25.56 -8.14 -11.82
C GLY A 354 25.98 -6.66 -11.95
N ILE A 355 27.01 -6.24 -11.22
CA ILE A 355 27.50 -4.86 -11.18
C ILE A 355 28.30 -4.55 -12.46
N GLN A 356 28.02 -3.41 -13.08
CA GLN A 356 28.63 -2.97 -14.34
C GLN A 356 29.15 -1.54 -14.22
N LYS A 357 30.27 -1.26 -14.89
CA LYS A 357 30.88 0.09 -14.94
C LYS A 357 29.95 1.15 -15.53
N SER A 358 29.13 0.78 -16.51
CA SER A 358 28.13 1.65 -17.12
C SER A 358 26.83 1.76 -16.32
N GLY A 359 26.70 1.04 -15.21
CA GLY A 359 25.44 0.81 -14.52
C GLY A 359 24.68 -0.40 -15.09
N ASN A 360 23.79 -0.97 -14.28
CA ASN A 360 23.09 -2.22 -14.63
C ASN A 360 21.59 -2.03 -14.94
N TYR A 361 21.08 -0.80 -14.93
CA TYR A 361 19.70 -0.48 -15.29
C TYR A 361 19.63 0.84 -16.07
N ASN A 362 18.52 1.03 -16.80
CA ASN A 362 18.21 2.30 -17.45
C ASN A 362 17.46 3.18 -16.46
N HIS A 363 17.90 4.42 -16.27
CA HIS A 363 17.24 5.34 -15.37
C HIS A 363 15.81 5.63 -15.87
N PRO A 364 14.77 5.54 -15.01
CA PRO A 364 13.36 5.62 -15.43
C PRO A 364 13.04 6.91 -16.20
N VAL A 365 13.59 8.04 -15.73
CA VAL A 365 13.38 9.36 -16.34
C VAL A 365 14.18 9.58 -17.63
N THR A 366 15.46 9.19 -17.68
CA THR A 366 16.33 9.52 -18.83
C THR A 366 16.36 8.43 -19.89
N GLY A 367 15.92 7.21 -19.56
CA GLY A 367 16.01 6.02 -20.40
C GLY A 367 17.45 5.54 -20.66
N ARG A 368 18.46 6.14 -20.02
CA ARG A 368 19.88 5.84 -20.23
C ARG A 368 20.50 5.28 -18.97
N ARG A 369 21.59 4.51 -19.13
CA ARG A 369 22.40 4.07 -18.00
C ARG A 369 23.29 5.22 -17.51
N MET A 370 23.28 5.47 -16.22
CA MET A 370 23.96 6.61 -15.60
C MET A 370 25.22 6.23 -14.79
N GLY A 371 25.66 4.97 -14.87
CA GLY A 371 26.76 4.45 -14.04
C GLY A 371 26.30 3.78 -12.73
N ASP A 372 25.03 3.96 -12.38
CA ASP A 372 24.43 3.42 -11.16
C ASP A 372 24.01 1.96 -11.30
N ASN A 373 24.19 1.22 -10.22
CA ASN A 373 23.85 -0.19 -10.12
C ASN A 373 22.88 -0.42 -8.96
N ILE A 374 21.85 -1.20 -9.25
CA ILE A 374 20.95 -1.76 -8.24
C ILE A 374 21.46 -3.15 -7.89
N LEU A 375 21.57 -3.44 -6.58
CA LEU A 375 21.93 -4.78 -6.14
C LEU A 375 20.76 -5.72 -6.43
N ALA A 376 20.96 -6.65 -7.36
CA ALA A 376 20.05 -7.74 -7.65
C ALA A 376 20.88 -8.99 -7.96
N LEU A 377 20.49 -10.14 -7.41
CA LEU A 377 21.21 -11.39 -7.60
C LEU A 377 21.11 -11.85 -9.05
N SER A 378 22.24 -12.21 -9.66
CA SER A 378 22.32 -12.68 -11.04
C SER A 378 21.82 -14.12 -11.22
N ALA A 379 21.79 -14.91 -10.14
CA ALA A 379 21.23 -16.25 -10.07
C ALA A 379 20.92 -16.61 -8.60
N PRO A 380 20.11 -17.65 -8.33
CA PRO A 380 19.93 -18.17 -6.98
C PRO A 380 21.28 -18.51 -6.32
N ILE A 381 21.42 -18.25 -5.02
CA ILE A 381 22.67 -18.49 -4.28
C ILE A 381 23.20 -19.93 -4.44
N PRO A 382 22.36 -21.00 -4.42
CA PRO A 382 22.84 -22.35 -4.68
C PRO A 382 23.48 -22.53 -6.08
N GLN A 383 22.93 -21.88 -7.10
CA GLN A 383 23.50 -21.93 -8.46
C GLN A 383 24.79 -21.13 -8.57
N LEU A 384 24.91 -20.02 -7.83
CA LEU A 384 26.17 -19.28 -7.74
C LEU A 384 27.24 -20.11 -7.02
N ALA A 385 26.88 -20.82 -5.95
CA ALA A 385 27.78 -21.71 -5.22
C ALA A 385 28.35 -22.80 -6.14
N GLU A 386 27.48 -23.47 -6.91
CA GLU A 386 27.87 -24.46 -7.90
C GLU A 386 28.77 -23.86 -9.00
N LYS A 387 28.37 -22.73 -9.58
CA LYS A 387 29.12 -22.05 -10.65
C LYS A 387 30.54 -21.66 -10.25
N TYR A 388 30.73 -21.24 -9.01
CA TYR A 388 32.03 -20.82 -8.49
C TYR A 388 32.80 -21.92 -7.77
N GLU A 389 32.23 -23.13 -7.67
CA GLU A 389 32.79 -24.27 -6.94
C GLU A 389 33.10 -23.90 -5.47
N ILE A 390 32.24 -23.10 -4.85
CA ILE A 390 32.34 -22.67 -3.44
C ILE A 390 31.21 -23.35 -2.66
N ASP A 391 31.53 -23.89 -1.49
CA ASP A 391 30.50 -24.38 -0.56
C ASP A 391 29.44 -23.29 -0.27
N LEU A 392 28.17 -23.70 -0.18
CA LEU A 392 27.02 -22.79 -0.05
C LEU A 392 27.16 -21.87 1.17
N GLN A 393 27.52 -22.42 2.33
CA GLN A 393 27.66 -21.65 3.56
C GLN A 393 28.83 -20.66 3.47
N THR A 394 29.92 -21.09 2.83
CA THR A 394 31.09 -20.25 2.58
C THR A 394 30.75 -19.08 1.67
N LEU A 395 30.03 -19.33 0.56
CA LEU A 395 29.55 -18.28 -0.35
C LEU A 395 28.65 -17.27 0.38
N GLU A 396 27.66 -17.77 1.12
CA GLU A 396 26.74 -16.91 1.88
C GLU A 396 27.49 -16.03 2.89
N LYS A 397 28.47 -16.60 3.60
CA LYS A 397 29.30 -15.85 4.56
C LYS A 397 30.13 -14.76 3.89
N GLN A 398 30.74 -15.04 2.74
CA GLN A 398 31.52 -14.05 1.98
C GLN A 398 30.66 -12.91 1.44
N LEU A 399 29.49 -13.23 0.89
CA LEU A 399 28.54 -12.22 0.42
C LEU A 399 27.98 -11.41 1.61
N ALA A 400 27.67 -12.05 2.74
CA ALA A 400 27.19 -11.37 3.94
C ALA A 400 28.22 -10.38 4.50
N ALA A 401 29.50 -10.74 4.53
CA ALA A 401 30.58 -9.84 4.94
C ALA A 401 30.67 -8.61 4.02
N SER A 402 30.56 -8.82 2.72
CA SER A 402 30.56 -7.72 1.73
C SER A 402 29.34 -6.81 1.89
N ARG A 403 28.15 -7.40 2.08
CA ARG A 403 26.92 -6.65 2.34
C ARG A 403 27.01 -5.81 3.62
N HIS A 404 27.64 -6.34 4.68
CA HIS A 404 27.84 -5.60 5.93
C HIS A 404 28.71 -4.35 5.72
N LEU A 405 29.84 -4.49 5.02
CA LEU A 405 30.72 -3.34 4.72
C LEU A 405 30.01 -2.27 3.88
N LEU A 406 29.22 -2.69 2.88
CA LEU A 406 28.41 -1.77 2.09
C LEU A 406 27.30 -1.13 2.90
N LEU A 407 26.65 -1.87 3.81
CA LEU A 407 25.64 -1.31 4.70
C LEU A 407 26.25 -0.24 5.62
N ASP A 408 27.42 -0.49 6.20
CA ASP A 408 28.14 0.49 7.04
C ASP A 408 28.50 1.76 6.26
N ALA A 409 28.92 1.61 5.00
CA ALA A 409 29.16 2.75 4.12
C ALA A 409 27.85 3.50 3.79
N ARG A 410 26.76 2.77 3.49
CA ARG A 410 25.45 3.34 3.17
C ARG A 410 24.85 4.11 4.34
N ASN A 411 25.02 3.61 5.57
CA ASN A 411 24.51 4.26 6.78
C ASN A 411 25.13 5.65 7.04
N LYS A 412 26.18 6.04 6.31
CA LYS A 412 26.76 7.39 6.34
C LYS A 412 26.15 8.34 5.31
N ARG A 413 25.32 7.84 4.38
CA ARG A 413 24.60 8.65 3.38
C ARG A 413 23.38 9.32 4.02
N SER A 414 22.92 10.40 3.40
CA SER A 414 21.61 11.01 3.71
C SER A 414 20.52 9.95 3.53
N ARG A 415 19.80 9.61 4.61
CA ARG A 415 18.70 8.63 4.55
C ARG A 415 17.47 9.26 3.90
N PRO A 416 16.61 8.46 3.24
CA PRO A 416 15.28 8.91 2.85
C PRO A 416 14.48 9.35 4.08
N HIS A 417 13.51 10.23 3.87
CA HIS A 417 12.62 10.65 4.93
C HIS A 417 11.80 9.45 5.44
N CYS A 418 11.59 9.36 6.75
CA CYS A 418 10.67 8.38 7.32
C CYS A 418 9.40 9.09 7.74
N ASP A 419 8.26 8.67 7.17
CA ASP A 419 6.95 9.17 7.57
C ASP A 419 6.58 8.57 8.92
N LYS A 420 6.63 9.41 9.95
CA LYS A 420 6.43 9.00 11.34
C LYS A 420 4.97 8.91 11.77
N LYS A 421 4.00 9.05 10.85
CA LYS A 421 2.60 8.75 11.15
C LYS A 421 2.49 7.30 11.63
N ILE A 422 1.71 7.09 12.69
CA ILE A 422 1.34 5.76 13.17
C ILE A 422 -0.11 5.54 12.76
N LEU A 423 -0.33 4.68 11.79
CA LEU A 423 -1.65 4.31 11.27
C LEU A 423 -2.10 3.00 11.90
N THR A 424 -3.34 2.96 12.43
CA THR A 424 -3.82 1.82 13.21
C THR A 424 -4.02 0.58 12.34
N ASP A 425 -4.61 0.72 11.16
CA ASP A 425 -4.74 -0.32 10.14
C ASP A 425 -3.40 -1.00 9.81
N TRP A 426 -2.37 -0.24 9.42
CA TRP A 426 -1.07 -0.79 9.00
C TRP A 426 -0.32 -1.41 10.17
N ASN A 427 -0.44 -0.83 11.36
CA ASN A 427 0.07 -1.45 12.58
C ASN A 427 -0.67 -2.76 12.90
N GLY A 428 -1.98 -2.83 12.66
CA GLY A 428 -2.77 -4.06 12.78
C GLY A 428 -2.23 -5.18 11.90
N LEU A 429 -1.96 -4.88 10.62
CA LEU A 429 -1.34 -5.83 9.69
C LEU A 429 0.06 -6.26 10.16
N MET A 430 0.90 -5.32 10.59
CA MET A 430 2.25 -5.65 11.05
C MET A 430 2.25 -6.46 12.36
N ILE A 431 1.32 -6.18 13.28
CA ILE A 431 1.10 -6.98 14.49
C ILE A 431 0.73 -8.41 14.10
N ALA A 432 -0.21 -8.59 13.15
CA ALA A 432 -0.59 -9.90 12.63
C ALA A 432 0.63 -10.64 12.05
N ALA A 433 1.38 -9.98 11.17
CA ALA A 433 2.54 -10.56 10.50
C ALA A 433 3.65 -10.99 11.47
N LEU A 434 4.00 -10.13 12.44
CA LEU A 434 5.02 -10.44 13.45
C LEU A 434 4.58 -11.52 14.43
N ALA A 435 3.31 -11.53 14.84
CA ALA A 435 2.77 -12.57 15.72
C ALA A 435 2.76 -13.94 15.01
N PHE A 436 2.28 -13.99 13.77
CA PHE A 436 2.28 -15.18 12.93
C PHE A 436 3.69 -15.72 12.68
N ALA A 437 4.61 -14.87 12.18
CA ALA A 437 5.99 -15.25 11.92
C ALA A 437 6.72 -15.65 13.22
N GLY A 438 6.49 -14.92 14.32
CA GLY A 438 7.06 -15.24 15.63
C GLY A 438 6.62 -16.61 16.14
N ARG A 439 5.34 -16.97 15.97
CA ARG A 439 4.81 -18.29 16.30
C ARG A 439 5.44 -19.39 15.45
N ILE A 440 5.44 -19.23 14.14
CA ILE A 440 5.90 -20.26 13.19
C ILE A 440 7.41 -20.51 13.30
N PHE A 441 8.21 -19.44 13.37
CA PHE A 441 9.67 -19.55 13.50
C PHE A 441 10.16 -19.75 14.94
N LYS A 442 9.26 -19.69 15.93
CA LYS A 442 9.59 -19.68 17.37
C LYS A 442 10.56 -18.55 17.73
N GLU A 443 10.33 -17.36 17.16
CA GLU A 443 11.17 -16.18 17.33
C GLU A 443 10.52 -15.17 18.28
N GLN A 444 10.98 -15.15 19.53
CA GLN A 444 10.41 -14.32 20.59
C GLN A 444 10.55 -12.82 20.29
N ARG A 445 11.61 -12.39 19.60
CA ARG A 445 11.80 -10.99 19.24
C ARG A 445 10.65 -10.44 18.38
N PHE A 446 10.06 -11.27 17.52
CA PHE A 446 8.93 -10.87 16.67
C PHE A 446 7.66 -10.74 17.51
N ILE A 447 7.39 -11.71 18.39
CA ILE A 447 6.26 -11.69 19.32
C ILE A 447 6.33 -10.44 20.22
N ASP A 448 7.50 -10.15 20.80
CA ASP A 448 7.73 -8.97 21.64
C ASP A 448 7.52 -7.65 20.87
N GLY A 449 7.87 -7.65 19.58
CA GLY A 449 7.58 -6.54 18.66
C GLY A 449 6.08 -6.29 18.53
N ALA A 450 5.32 -7.35 18.21
CA ALA A 450 3.88 -7.31 18.05
C ALA A 450 3.16 -6.91 19.36
N GLN A 451 3.59 -7.43 20.51
CA GLN A 451 3.03 -7.07 21.82
C GLN A 451 3.22 -5.58 22.14
N LYS A 452 4.44 -5.05 21.97
CA LYS A 452 4.74 -3.63 22.25
C LYS A 452 3.97 -2.68 21.32
N ALA A 453 3.84 -3.03 20.04
CA ALA A 453 3.00 -2.27 19.11
C ALA A 453 1.53 -2.29 19.53
N THR A 454 1.01 -3.46 19.90
CA THR A 454 -0.37 -3.62 20.41
C THR A 454 -0.61 -2.78 21.66
N GLU A 455 0.30 -2.81 22.64
CA GLU A 455 0.21 -1.99 23.85
C GLU A 455 0.13 -0.49 23.53
N TYR A 456 0.95 -0.01 22.61
CA TYR A 456 0.92 1.39 22.18
C TYR A 456 -0.40 1.76 21.51
N ILE A 457 -0.82 1.01 20.48
CA ILE A 457 -2.04 1.27 19.72
C ILE A 457 -3.27 1.27 20.64
N LEU A 458 -3.40 0.28 21.52
CA LEU A 458 -4.51 0.21 22.45
C LEU A 458 -4.50 1.34 23.49
N SER A 459 -3.34 1.94 23.79
CA SER A 459 -3.23 3.06 24.73
C SER A 459 -3.41 4.44 24.10
N LYS A 460 -3.14 4.59 22.80
CA LYS A 460 -3.09 5.90 22.11
C LYS A 460 -4.12 6.08 21.01
N ALA A 461 -4.49 5.02 20.32
CA ALA A 461 -5.46 5.06 19.24
C ALA A 461 -6.86 4.62 19.69
N VAL A 462 -6.96 3.71 20.66
CA VAL A 462 -8.26 3.15 21.08
C VAL A 462 -8.84 3.89 22.28
N HIS A 463 -10.05 4.41 22.12
CA HIS A 463 -10.82 5.11 23.15
C HIS A 463 -12.20 4.49 23.35
N VAL A 464 -12.63 4.41 24.61
CA VAL A 464 -13.91 3.76 25.00
C VAL A 464 -15.12 4.43 24.33
N GLU A 465 -15.20 5.77 24.34
CA GLU A 465 -16.36 6.49 23.80
C GLU A 465 -16.17 6.85 22.31
N LYS A 466 -14.97 7.27 21.94
CA LYS A 466 -14.67 7.82 20.60
C LYS A 466 -14.32 6.77 19.56
N GLY A 467 -14.16 5.51 19.94
CA GLY A 467 -13.70 4.45 19.05
C GLY A 467 -12.19 4.50 18.81
N ILE A 468 -11.76 4.02 17.65
CA ILE A 468 -10.36 4.01 17.22
C ILE A 468 -10.05 5.30 16.48
N TYR A 469 -8.85 5.84 16.64
CA TYR A 469 -8.27 6.82 15.73
C TYR A 469 -7.44 6.13 14.65
N HIS A 470 -7.63 6.53 13.40
CA HIS A 470 -6.86 6.03 12.26
C HIS A 470 -5.39 6.46 12.37
N SER A 471 -5.15 7.78 12.42
CA SER A 471 -3.82 8.38 12.47
C SER A 471 -3.49 8.90 13.88
N VAL A 472 -2.32 8.52 14.38
CA VAL A 472 -1.71 9.04 15.61
C VAL A 472 -0.38 9.72 15.26
N VAL A 473 -0.31 11.03 15.46
CA VAL A 473 0.90 11.84 15.26
C VAL A 473 1.26 12.49 16.59
N ASP A 474 2.52 12.33 17.02
CA ASP A 474 3.03 12.80 18.32
C ASP A 474 2.15 12.38 19.52
N GLY A 475 1.59 11.17 19.45
CA GLY A 475 0.74 10.60 20.49
C GLY A 475 -0.67 11.20 20.57
N LYS A 476 -1.10 11.99 19.57
CA LYS A 476 -2.45 12.55 19.47
C LYS A 476 -3.17 12.00 18.24
N GLY A 477 -4.33 11.39 18.46
CA GLY A 477 -5.24 11.02 17.37
C GLY A 477 -5.81 12.25 16.66
N SER A 478 -5.91 12.20 15.33
CA SER A 478 -6.43 13.30 14.49
C SER A 478 -7.63 12.89 13.65
N VAL A 479 -7.72 11.63 13.22
CA VAL A 479 -8.76 11.15 12.29
C VAL A 479 -9.50 9.97 12.90
N SER A 480 -10.84 9.99 12.84
CA SER A 480 -11.68 8.87 13.27
C SER A 480 -11.35 7.61 12.47
N GLY A 481 -11.39 6.45 13.14
CA GLY A 481 -11.06 5.17 12.54
C GLY A 481 -12.04 4.75 11.44
N PHE A 482 -11.48 4.04 10.47
CA PHE A 482 -12.17 3.40 9.36
C PHE A 482 -12.35 1.90 9.63
N LEU A 483 -13.11 1.21 8.77
CA LEU A 483 -13.30 -0.24 8.83
C LEU A 483 -11.96 -0.98 8.97
N ASP A 484 -10.97 -0.61 8.17
CA ASP A 484 -9.67 -1.27 8.08
C ASP A 484 -8.90 -1.21 9.40
N ASP A 485 -8.99 -0.10 10.14
CA ASP A 485 -8.37 0.04 11.46
C ASP A 485 -8.89 -1.01 12.45
N TYR A 486 -10.19 -1.30 12.38
CA TYR A 486 -10.82 -2.32 13.21
C TYR A 486 -10.48 -3.72 12.70
N ALA A 487 -10.73 -3.99 11.41
CA ALA A 487 -10.54 -5.31 10.83
C ALA A 487 -9.10 -5.81 10.98
N PHE A 488 -8.10 -4.96 10.71
CA PHE A 488 -6.71 -5.37 10.74
C PHE A 488 -6.16 -5.45 12.17
N LEU A 489 -6.61 -4.58 13.08
CA LEU A 489 -6.25 -4.70 14.49
C LEU A 489 -6.86 -5.95 15.13
N ILE A 490 -8.10 -6.29 14.79
CA ILE A 490 -8.74 -7.56 15.23
C ILE A 490 -7.92 -8.74 14.72
N TRP A 491 -7.50 -8.73 13.45
CA TRP A 491 -6.63 -9.78 12.91
C TRP A 491 -5.33 -9.90 13.71
N GLY A 492 -4.64 -8.77 13.95
CA GLY A 492 -3.43 -8.74 14.77
C GLY A 492 -3.61 -9.31 16.18
N LEU A 493 -4.73 -8.99 16.84
CA LEU A 493 -5.05 -9.50 18.17
C LEU A 493 -5.32 -11.01 18.18
N LEU A 494 -5.97 -11.55 17.15
CA LEU A 494 -6.20 -12.99 17.01
C LEU A 494 -4.88 -13.74 16.78
N GLU A 495 -3.98 -13.24 15.92
CA GLU A 495 -2.64 -13.81 15.75
C GLU A 495 -1.83 -13.76 17.05
N LEU A 496 -1.95 -12.68 17.82
CA LEU A 496 -1.22 -12.50 19.07
C LEU A 496 -1.75 -13.43 20.17
N GLU A 497 -3.06 -13.70 20.21
CA GLU A 497 -3.65 -14.74 21.06
C GLU A 497 -3.03 -16.10 20.74
N GLU A 498 -2.97 -16.49 19.47
CA GLU A 498 -2.38 -17.76 19.05
C GLU A 498 -0.87 -17.85 19.37
N ALA A 499 -0.13 -16.76 19.14
CA ALA A 499 1.32 -16.72 19.37
C ALA A 499 1.69 -16.76 20.86
N THR A 500 0.86 -16.20 21.73
CA THR A 500 1.18 -16.04 23.17
C THR A 500 0.38 -16.95 24.09
N GLY A 501 -0.72 -17.54 23.61
CA GLY A 501 -1.68 -18.27 24.43
C GLY A 501 -2.45 -17.40 25.43
N LYS A 502 -2.43 -16.07 25.31
CA LYS A 502 -3.06 -15.14 26.27
C LYS A 502 -4.49 -14.76 25.81
N PRO A 503 -5.55 -15.23 26.51
CA PRO A 503 -6.95 -15.02 26.06
C PRO A 503 -7.39 -13.56 25.98
N VAL A 504 -6.72 -12.67 26.72
CA VAL A 504 -7.03 -11.23 26.76
C VAL A 504 -7.01 -10.58 25.38
N TYR A 505 -6.18 -11.07 24.44
CA TYR A 505 -6.15 -10.52 23.08
C TYR A 505 -7.40 -10.91 22.30
N GLY A 506 -7.82 -12.17 22.34
CA GLY A 506 -9.07 -12.63 21.71
C GLY A 506 -10.32 -11.99 22.32
N GLU A 507 -10.35 -11.77 23.63
CA GLU A 507 -11.43 -11.02 24.29
C GLU A 507 -11.51 -9.57 23.80
N ARG A 508 -10.36 -8.92 23.57
CA ARG A 508 -10.32 -7.57 22.99
C ARG A 508 -10.74 -7.57 21.53
N ALA A 509 -10.32 -8.58 20.75
CA ALA A 509 -10.74 -8.75 19.37
C ALA A 509 -12.27 -8.83 19.23
N VAL A 510 -12.94 -9.61 20.10
CA VAL A 510 -14.41 -9.70 20.13
C VAL A 510 -15.05 -8.34 20.45
N LYS A 511 -14.58 -7.62 21.47
CA LYS A 511 -15.11 -6.28 21.81
C LYS A 511 -14.94 -5.27 20.68
N LEU A 512 -13.79 -5.30 19.99
CA LEU A 512 -13.56 -4.45 18.83
C LEU A 512 -14.46 -4.85 17.66
N SER A 513 -14.73 -6.13 17.45
CA SER A 513 -15.69 -6.59 16.43
C SER A 513 -17.10 -6.09 16.74
N GLU A 514 -17.57 -6.19 17.98
CA GLU A 514 -18.89 -5.66 18.36
C GLU A 514 -18.98 -4.15 18.10
N ARG A 515 -17.89 -3.41 18.34
CA ARG A 515 -17.83 -1.97 18.03
C ARG A 515 -17.80 -1.72 16.52
N MET A 516 -17.03 -2.49 15.77
CA MET A 516 -16.97 -2.43 14.30
C MET A 516 -18.36 -2.65 13.69
N ASP A 517 -19.09 -3.65 14.19
CA ASP A 517 -20.48 -3.94 13.80
C ASP A 517 -21.38 -2.73 14.03
N SER A 518 -21.31 -2.11 15.21
CA SER A 518 -22.14 -0.95 15.54
C SER A 518 -21.87 0.30 14.69
N LEU A 519 -20.67 0.42 14.12
CA LEU A 519 -20.23 1.62 13.42
C LEU A 519 -20.36 1.50 11.90
N PHE A 520 -19.99 0.35 11.35
CA PHE A 520 -19.73 0.21 9.91
C PHE A 520 -20.71 -0.72 9.20
N TYR A 521 -21.37 -1.64 9.93
CA TYR A 521 -22.19 -2.65 9.31
C TYR A 521 -23.49 -2.08 8.75
N ASP A 522 -23.82 -2.45 7.52
CA ASP A 522 -25.10 -2.12 6.89
C ASP A 522 -26.00 -3.35 6.80
N GLU A 523 -27.07 -3.38 7.60
CA GLU A 523 -28.08 -4.45 7.57
C GLU A 523 -28.79 -4.56 6.21
N ASN A 524 -28.85 -3.47 5.44
CA ASN A 524 -29.48 -3.48 4.13
C ASN A 524 -28.61 -4.18 3.08
N SER A 525 -27.31 -3.92 3.03
CA SER A 525 -26.41 -4.48 2.02
C SER A 525 -25.74 -5.77 2.48
N GLY A 526 -25.52 -5.95 3.78
CA GLY A 526 -24.94 -7.15 4.37
C GLY A 526 -23.42 -7.13 4.59
N GLY A 527 -22.75 -6.01 4.27
CA GLY A 527 -21.31 -5.77 4.47
C GLY A 527 -21.05 -4.48 5.26
N TYR A 528 -19.77 -4.10 5.37
CA TYR A 528 -19.35 -2.90 6.10
C TYR A 528 -19.00 -1.76 5.15
N PHE A 529 -19.44 -0.55 5.49
CA PHE A 529 -18.92 0.67 4.89
C PHE A 529 -17.56 1.03 5.48
N MET A 530 -16.73 1.74 4.71
CA MET A 530 -15.40 2.16 5.16
C MET A 530 -15.44 3.19 6.32
N THR A 531 -16.37 4.15 6.28
CA THR A 531 -16.56 5.18 7.32
C THR A 531 -17.73 4.83 8.23
N SER A 532 -17.82 5.36 9.46
CA SER A 532 -18.95 5.07 10.37
C SER A 532 -20.24 5.80 10.02
N GLU A 533 -20.11 7.00 9.49
CA GLU A 533 -21.20 7.84 9.01
C GLU A 533 -20.89 8.34 7.60
N LYS A 534 -21.91 8.81 6.88
CA LYS A 534 -21.69 9.44 5.58
C LYS A 534 -21.11 10.85 5.81
N ASP A 535 -19.88 11.08 5.35
CA ASP A 535 -19.32 12.44 5.26
C ASP A 535 -20.20 13.24 4.29
N GLU A 536 -20.80 14.34 4.74
CA GLU A 536 -21.68 15.19 3.93
C GLU A 536 -20.96 15.82 2.74
N LEU A 537 -19.64 15.97 2.83
CA LEU A 537 -18.79 16.51 1.77
C LEU A 537 -18.39 15.45 0.75
N LEU A 538 -18.53 14.16 1.08
CA LEU A 538 -18.15 13.07 0.20
C LEU A 538 -19.36 12.58 -0.59
N PHE A 539 -19.21 12.58 -1.92
CA PHE A 539 -20.28 12.24 -2.85
C PHE A 539 -20.72 10.77 -2.78
N PHE A 540 -19.91 9.91 -2.15
CA PHE A 540 -20.16 8.48 -2.02
C PHE A 540 -19.47 7.91 -0.75
N ARG A 541 -20.06 6.89 -0.12
CA ARG A 541 -19.50 6.20 1.05
C ARG A 541 -19.03 4.79 0.61
N PRO A 542 -17.72 4.51 0.55
CA PRO A 542 -17.19 3.23 0.04
C PRO A 542 -17.75 1.99 0.77
N LEU A 543 -18.20 1.02 -0.03
CA LEU A 543 -18.62 -0.33 0.39
C LEU A 543 -18.06 -1.32 -0.63
N GLU A 544 -16.86 -1.82 -0.37
CA GLU A 544 -16.12 -2.66 -1.31
C GLU A 544 -15.40 -3.79 -0.59
N ALA A 545 -15.09 -4.84 -1.36
CA ALA A 545 -14.32 -5.98 -0.89
C ALA A 545 -13.11 -6.31 -1.79
N GLU A 546 -12.82 -5.43 -2.75
CA GLU A 546 -11.73 -5.57 -3.71
C GLU A 546 -10.37 -5.40 -3.01
N ASP A 547 -9.43 -6.27 -3.31
CA ASP A 547 -8.06 -6.19 -2.81
C ASP A 547 -7.24 -5.29 -3.75
N GLY A 548 -6.63 -4.25 -3.18
CA GLY A 548 -5.76 -3.31 -3.90
C GLY A 548 -4.29 -3.51 -3.51
N ALA A 549 -3.59 -2.40 -3.22
CA ALA A 549 -2.25 -2.46 -2.62
C ALA A 549 -2.29 -3.11 -1.21
N VAL A 550 -3.44 -3.06 -0.54
CA VAL A 550 -3.74 -3.75 0.72
C VAL A 550 -4.98 -4.61 0.54
N VAL A 551 -5.12 -5.61 1.42
CA VAL A 551 -6.34 -6.42 1.52
C VAL A 551 -7.53 -5.56 1.93
N SER A 552 -8.74 -5.92 1.51
CA SER A 552 -9.94 -5.16 1.90
C SER A 552 -10.35 -5.39 3.36
N GLY A 553 -10.84 -4.35 4.05
CA GLY A 553 -11.40 -4.47 5.40
C GLY A 553 -12.59 -5.43 5.48
N ASN A 554 -13.46 -5.47 4.46
CA ASN A 554 -14.57 -6.44 4.41
C ASN A 554 -14.07 -7.89 4.32
N SER A 555 -13.02 -8.12 3.53
CA SER A 555 -12.40 -9.43 3.34
C SER A 555 -11.76 -9.91 4.64
N VAL A 556 -11.01 -9.05 5.33
CA VAL A 556 -10.40 -9.37 6.63
C VAL A 556 -11.46 -9.52 7.72
N ALA A 557 -12.50 -8.69 7.75
CA ALA A 557 -13.60 -8.81 8.70
C ALA A 557 -14.32 -10.15 8.55
N MET A 558 -14.56 -10.60 7.32
CA MET A 558 -15.14 -11.92 7.03
C MET A 558 -14.27 -13.05 7.58
N MET A 559 -12.97 -13.03 7.32
CA MET A 559 -12.02 -14.01 7.87
C MET A 559 -12.00 -13.99 9.41
N ASN A 560 -11.94 -12.81 10.03
CA ASN A 560 -11.94 -12.66 11.48
C ASN A 560 -13.21 -13.23 12.12
N LEU A 561 -14.39 -12.99 11.51
CA LEU A 561 -15.65 -13.55 11.98
C LEU A 561 -15.65 -15.09 11.93
N LEU A 562 -15.07 -15.70 10.90
CA LEU A 562 -14.93 -17.16 10.83
C LEU A 562 -14.00 -17.69 11.94
N ARG A 563 -12.86 -17.04 12.18
CA ARG A 563 -11.95 -17.40 13.28
C ARG A 563 -12.61 -17.22 14.65
N MET A 564 -13.34 -16.12 14.86
CA MET A 564 -14.11 -15.90 16.09
C MET A 564 -15.23 -16.92 16.27
N HIS A 565 -15.89 -17.37 15.20
CA HIS A 565 -16.85 -18.46 15.25
C HIS A 565 -16.19 -19.75 15.73
N GLN A 566 -15.06 -20.16 15.13
CA GLN A 566 -14.32 -21.35 15.53
C GLN A 566 -13.88 -21.28 17.01
N ARG A 567 -13.45 -20.09 17.45
CA ARG A 567 -13.02 -19.83 18.84
C ARG A 567 -14.17 -19.87 19.86
N THR A 568 -15.31 -19.27 19.54
CA THR A 568 -16.39 -19.01 20.52
C THR A 568 -17.59 -19.94 20.40
N GLY A 569 -17.76 -20.61 19.26
CA GLY A 569 -18.96 -21.39 18.92
C GLY A 569 -20.21 -20.56 18.63
N LYS A 570 -20.15 -19.22 18.73
CA LYS A 570 -21.30 -18.34 18.49
C LYS A 570 -21.68 -18.34 17.00
N LYS A 571 -22.93 -18.70 16.70
CA LYS A 571 -23.44 -18.76 15.31
C LYS A 571 -23.59 -17.39 14.65
N GLU A 572 -23.73 -16.33 15.46
CA GLU A 572 -23.86 -14.94 15.00
C GLU A 572 -22.69 -14.52 14.12
N HIS A 573 -21.46 -14.86 14.51
CA HIS A 573 -20.26 -14.56 13.72
C HIS A 573 -20.29 -15.25 12.35
N LEU A 574 -20.67 -16.54 12.29
CA LEU A 574 -20.79 -17.28 11.03
C LEU A 574 -21.90 -16.71 10.13
N GLN A 575 -23.04 -16.32 10.71
CA GLN A 575 -24.15 -15.70 9.97
C GLN A 575 -23.73 -14.37 9.37
N LYS A 576 -23.02 -13.53 10.13
CA LYS A 576 -22.50 -12.25 9.63
C LYS A 576 -21.45 -12.44 8.54
N ALA A 577 -20.51 -13.39 8.71
CA ALA A 577 -19.53 -13.74 7.67
C ALA A 577 -20.21 -14.16 6.35
N ARG A 578 -21.27 -14.97 6.42
CA ARG A 578 -22.07 -15.35 5.24
C ARG A 578 -22.82 -14.17 4.62
N SER A 579 -23.25 -13.20 5.43
CA SER A 579 -23.88 -11.99 4.94
C SER A 579 -22.90 -11.12 4.14
N ILE A 580 -21.65 -11.00 4.60
CA ILE A 580 -20.59 -10.31 3.85
C ILE A 580 -20.33 -11.06 2.54
N GLY A 581 -20.21 -12.39 2.62
CA GLY A 581 -20.19 -13.30 1.47
C GLY A 581 -21.26 -12.97 0.43
N ALA A 582 -22.52 -12.92 0.87
CA ALA A 582 -23.69 -12.63 0.04
C ALA A 582 -23.69 -11.20 -0.53
N ALA A 583 -23.18 -10.23 0.24
CA ALA A 583 -23.15 -8.82 -0.13
C ALA A 583 -22.26 -8.56 -1.35
N PHE A 584 -21.14 -9.28 -1.49
CA PHE A 584 -20.18 -9.07 -2.59
C PHE A 584 -20.21 -10.17 -3.65
N ALA A 585 -21.18 -11.10 -3.58
CA ALA A 585 -21.21 -12.31 -4.38
C ALA A 585 -21.13 -12.04 -5.90
N GLN A 586 -21.85 -11.04 -6.40
CA GLN A 586 -21.86 -10.70 -7.82
C GLN A 586 -20.50 -10.19 -8.29
N ASN A 587 -19.89 -9.25 -7.57
CA ASN A 587 -18.60 -8.65 -7.92
C ASN A 587 -17.48 -9.70 -7.90
N VAL A 588 -17.47 -10.55 -6.86
CA VAL A 588 -16.52 -11.66 -6.73
C VAL A 588 -16.70 -12.68 -7.86
N GLN A 589 -17.93 -12.95 -8.31
CA GLN A 589 -18.17 -13.84 -9.45
C GLN A 589 -17.73 -13.24 -10.79
N GLN A 590 -17.88 -11.93 -10.97
CA GLN A 590 -17.51 -11.24 -12.21
C GLN A 590 -15.99 -11.09 -12.35
N ASN A 591 -15.29 -10.77 -11.27
CA ASN A 591 -13.84 -10.48 -11.29
C ASN A 591 -13.10 -11.19 -10.14
N PRO A 592 -13.10 -12.53 -10.08
CA PRO A 592 -12.64 -13.27 -8.90
C PRO A 592 -11.17 -13.04 -8.53
N VAL A 593 -10.31 -12.67 -9.49
CA VAL A 593 -8.89 -12.37 -9.27
C VAL A 593 -8.67 -11.12 -8.40
N LEU A 594 -9.64 -10.19 -8.36
CA LEU A 594 -9.57 -8.96 -7.56
C LEU A 594 -10.00 -9.16 -6.10
N TYR A 595 -10.39 -10.38 -5.71
CA TYR A 595 -10.96 -10.70 -4.40
C TYR A 595 -10.27 -11.92 -3.77
N THR A 596 -8.97 -12.08 -3.97
CA THR A 596 -8.25 -13.30 -3.55
C THR A 596 -8.22 -13.47 -2.04
N HIS A 597 -8.09 -12.40 -1.25
CA HIS A 597 -8.16 -12.51 0.22
C HIS A 597 -9.57 -12.87 0.70
N PHE A 598 -10.60 -12.29 0.06
CA PHE A 598 -12.00 -12.66 0.31
C PHE A 598 -12.24 -14.15 0.02
N LEU A 599 -11.70 -14.64 -1.09
CA LEU A 599 -11.84 -16.02 -1.51
C LEU A 599 -11.08 -16.99 -0.60
N THR A 600 -9.99 -16.57 0.05
CA THR A 600 -9.37 -17.35 1.13
C THR A 600 -10.37 -17.63 2.25
N ALA A 601 -11.10 -16.61 2.71
CA ALA A 601 -12.15 -16.80 3.71
C ALA A 601 -13.31 -17.69 3.21
N VAL A 602 -13.60 -17.69 1.90
CA VAL A 602 -14.59 -18.59 1.29
C VAL A 602 -14.16 -20.06 1.37
N LEU A 603 -12.86 -20.34 1.30
CA LEU A 603 -12.35 -21.71 1.43
C LEU A 603 -12.63 -22.30 2.83
N ASP A 604 -12.71 -21.45 3.86
CA ASP A 604 -12.94 -21.85 5.26
C ASP A 604 -14.41 -22.18 5.62
N PHE A 605 -15.36 -21.99 4.70
CA PHE A 605 -16.73 -22.52 4.84
C PHE A 605 -16.79 -24.01 4.53
#